data_AF-A0A0D9YP10-F1
#
_entry.id   AF-A0A0D9YP10-F1
#
_cell.length_a   1.000
_cell.length_b   1.000
_cell.length_c   1.000
_cell.angle_alpha   90.00
_cell.angle_beta   90.00
_cell.angle_gamma   90.00
#
_symmetry.space_group_name_H-M   'P 1'
#
loop_
_entity.id
_entity.type
_entity.pdbx_description
1 polymer ?
#
loop_
_entity_poly.entity_id
_entity_poly.type
_entity_poly.pdbx_seq_one_letter_code
_entity_poly.pdbx_strand_id
1 'polypeptide(L)'
;MQTMYSSNGWDSYAWAWDAAADAFDVVIHNPGVTEDPACGPLIDSVAIRTLNPPRRTNSVRPGVAENLVKNGDFEEGPYIIPGTRWGVLIPSMVVDEHSPLPGWMVESLKAVKYIDSDHFAVPRGRRAVELLAGRESAIAQVIRTVPGRQYALSFTVGDASNGCEGSLVVEAYAGRESTRVAHESAGRGGAAKRAVLPFRAAAARTRVVFFSSFYSTRSDDMSSLCGPVIDDVAVVSVRARRPGAKRG
;
A
#
# COMPACT_ATOMS: atom_id res chain seq x y z
N MET A 1 4.67 16.29 22.38
CA MET A 1 5.31 15.01 22.04
C MET A 1 4.98 14.75 20.58
N GLN A 2 5.97 14.55 19.73
CA GLN A 2 5.81 14.46 18.28
C GLN A 2 6.63 13.27 17.80
N THR A 3 6.08 12.49 16.88
CA THR A 3 6.77 11.40 16.20
C THR A 3 7.12 11.82 14.76
N MET A 4 7.84 10.97 14.02
CA MET A 4 8.13 11.22 12.60
C MET A 4 6.85 11.28 11.73
N TYR A 5 5.78 10.63 12.17
CA TYR A 5 4.57 10.40 11.37
C TYR A 5 3.32 11.10 11.92
N SER A 6 3.39 11.63 13.14
CA SER A 6 2.28 12.28 13.79
C SER A 6 2.71 13.39 14.76
N SER A 7 1.96 14.49 14.74
CA SER A 7 2.08 15.61 15.67
C SER A 7 1.29 15.42 16.98
N ASN A 8 0.43 14.40 17.07
CA ASN A 8 -0.36 14.13 18.28
C ASN A 8 0.36 13.27 19.34
N GLY A 9 1.57 12.79 19.02
CA GLY A 9 2.42 12.01 19.91
C GLY A 9 2.12 10.50 19.96
N TRP A 10 1.13 10.01 19.21
CA TRP A 10 0.77 8.60 19.15
C TRP A 10 0.77 8.08 17.72
N ASP A 11 1.35 6.90 17.55
CA ASP A 11 1.33 6.13 16.31
C ASP A 11 0.91 4.69 16.61
N SER A 12 0.30 4.04 15.63
CA SER A 12 0.06 2.60 15.65
C SER A 12 0.98 1.94 14.64
N TYR A 13 1.68 0.89 15.07
CA TYR A 13 2.56 0.11 14.22
C TYR A 13 2.06 -1.33 14.13
N ALA A 14 2.21 -1.94 12.96
CA ALA A 14 1.88 -3.34 12.76
C ALA A 14 3.08 -4.12 12.22
N TRP A 15 3.19 -5.34 12.73
CA TRP A 15 4.06 -6.41 12.26
C TRP A 15 3.20 -7.66 12.03
N ALA A 16 3.69 -8.58 11.22
CA ALA A 16 3.03 -9.86 10.99
C ALA A 16 4.05 -10.98 11.12
N TRP A 17 3.57 -12.17 11.44
CA TRP A 17 4.37 -13.39 11.49
C TRP A 17 3.47 -14.58 11.22
N ASP A 18 4.06 -15.68 10.75
CA ASP A 18 3.39 -16.97 10.72
C ASP A 18 3.54 -17.64 12.10
N ALA A 19 2.42 -17.93 12.75
CA ALA A 19 2.44 -18.62 14.04
C ALA A 19 2.89 -20.07 13.86
N ALA A 20 4.08 -20.42 14.38
CA ALA A 20 4.65 -21.76 14.26
C ALA A 20 4.03 -22.78 15.24
N ALA A 21 3.29 -22.31 16.24
CA ALA A 21 2.64 -23.12 17.27
C ALA A 21 1.35 -22.45 17.76
N ASP A 22 0.49 -23.23 18.41
CA ASP A 22 -0.77 -22.75 18.99
C ASP A 22 -0.57 -21.82 20.19
N ALA A 23 0.62 -21.86 20.81
CA ALA A 23 1.03 -20.98 21.89
C ALA A 23 2.36 -20.30 21.53
N PHE A 24 2.41 -18.99 21.74
CA PHE A 24 3.59 -18.16 21.50
C PHE A 24 3.60 -16.96 22.44
N ASP A 25 4.78 -16.45 22.73
CA ASP A 25 4.97 -15.23 23.52
C ASP A 25 5.28 -14.05 22.58
N VAL A 26 4.63 -12.91 22.81
CA VAL A 26 4.97 -11.64 22.16
C VAL A 26 5.67 -10.76 23.18
N VAL A 27 6.93 -10.46 22.94
CA VAL A 27 7.75 -9.64 23.85
C VAL A 27 8.00 -8.28 23.20
N ILE A 28 7.54 -7.22 23.85
CA ILE A 28 7.91 -5.84 23.51
C ILE A 28 8.95 -5.39 24.53
N HIS A 29 10.15 -5.06 24.04
CA HIS A 29 11.29 -4.76 24.90
C HIS A 29 12.03 -3.52 24.40
N ASN A 30 12.28 -2.57 25.30
CA ASN A 30 13.23 -1.49 25.06
C ASN A 30 14.65 -1.98 25.36
N PRO A 31 15.55 -2.11 24.36
CA PRO A 31 16.90 -2.61 24.59
C PRO A 31 17.81 -1.62 25.34
N GLY A 32 17.36 -0.38 25.59
CA GLY A 32 18.10 0.60 26.40
C GLY A 32 19.39 1.12 25.76
N VAL A 33 19.51 1.02 24.43
CA VAL A 33 20.71 1.43 23.66
C VAL A 33 20.73 2.94 23.36
N THR A 34 19.69 3.67 23.78
CA THR A 34 19.57 5.13 23.67
C THR A 34 20.44 5.85 24.70
N GLU A 35 20.68 7.15 24.50
CA GLU A 35 21.50 7.98 25.41
C GLU A 35 21.04 7.89 26.88
N ASP A 36 19.72 7.76 27.09
CA ASP A 36 19.13 7.39 28.38
C ASP A 36 18.40 6.04 28.25
N PRO A 37 18.86 4.98 28.95
CA PRO A 37 18.20 3.67 28.95
C PRO A 37 16.78 3.67 29.55
N ALA A 38 16.43 4.65 30.38
CA ALA A 38 15.08 4.81 30.94
C ALA A 38 14.11 5.42 29.93
N CYS A 39 14.60 6.03 28.84
CA CYS A 39 13.78 6.57 27.77
C CYS A 39 13.37 5.44 26.79
N GLY A 40 12.14 4.95 26.94
CA GLY A 40 11.52 3.96 26.06
C GLY A 40 10.17 4.42 25.52
N PRO A 41 9.64 3.73 24.49
CA PRO A 41 8.30 4.05 23.98
C PRO A 41 7.25 3.79 25.05
N LEU A 42 6.26 4.69 25.16
CA LEU A 42 5.06 4.42 25.94
C LEU A 42 4.14 3.51 25.12
N ILE A 43 3.70 2.42 25.74
CA ILE A 43 2.78 1.46 25.13
C ILE A 43 1.44 1.62 25.85
N ASP A 44 0.41 1.90 25.07
CA ASP A 44 -0.95 2.07 25.58
C ASP A 44 -1.81 0.84 25.25
N SER A 45 -1.93 0.52 23.96
CA SER A 45 -2.81 -0.54 23.48
C SER A 45 -2.06 -1.56 22.61
N VAL A 46 -2.36 -2.85 22.82
CA VAL A 46 -1.85 -3.97 22.02
C VAL A 46 -3.03 -4.79 21.52
N ALA A 47 -3.02 -5.12 20.22
CA ALA A 47 -4.05 -5.94 19.59
C ALA A 47 -3.40 -6.99 18.69
N ILE A 48 -4.01 -8.17 18.63
CA ILE A 48 -3.62 -9.26 17.74
C ILE A 48 -4.84 -9.63 16.90
N ARG A 49 -4.62 -9.77 15.58
CA ARG A 49 -5.65 -10.19 14.63
C ARG A 49 -5.06 -11.23 13.68
N THR A 50 -5.82 -12.29 13.44
CA THR A 50 -5.55 -13.21 12.33
C THR A 50 -5.77 -12.49 11.00
N LEU A 51 -4.73 -12.43 10.18
CA LEU A 51 -4.83 -11.99 8.79
C LEU A 51 -5.25 -13.18 7.93
N ASN A 52 -6.15 -12.95 6.99
CA ASN A 52 -6.62 -13.96 6.05
C ASN A 52 -6.15 -13.62 4.63
N PRO A 53 -4.94 -14.06 4.20
CA PRO A 53 -4.41 -13.68 2.90
C PRO A 53 -5.38 -14.05 1.77
N PRO A 54 -5.85 -13.08 0.97
CA PRO A 54 -6.83 -13.36 -0.05
C PRO A 54 -6.24 -14.33 -1.08
N ARG A 55 -7.01 -15.39 -1.35
CA ARG A 55 -6.71 -16.30 -2.45
C ARG A 55 -6.88 -15.52 -3.76
N ARG A 56 -6.12 -15.91 -4.80
CA ARG A 56 -6.36 -15.34 -6.13
C ARG A 56 -7.82 -15.55 -6.47
N THR A 57 -8.46 -14.51 -6.98
CA THR A 57 -9.83 -14.60 -7.50
C THR A 57 -9.77 -15.39 -8.79
N ASN A 58 -9.69 -16.72 -8.71
CA ASN A 58 -9.94 -17.58 -9.85
C ASN A 58 -11.36 -17.26 -10.31
N SER A 59 -11.53 -16.43 -11.33
CA SER A 59 -12.85 -16.03 -11.79
C SER A 59 -13.51 -17.25 -12.41
N VAL A 60 -14.37 -17.93 -11.63
CA VAL A 60 -15.20 -19.06 -12.06
C VAL A 60 -16.25 -18.61 -13.09
N ARG A 61 -16.41 -17.29 -13.32
CA ARG A 61 -17.37 -16.72 -14.25
C ARG A 61 -16.76 -16.53 -15.66
N PRO A 62 -17.33 -17.15 -16.70
CA PRO A 62 -16.95 -16.85 -18.07
C PRO A 62 -17.12 -15.36 -18.37
N GLY A 63 -16.08 -14.71 -18.89
CA GLY A 63 -16.11 -13.31 -19.32
C GLY A 63 -15.51 -12.29 -18.35
N VAL A 64 -15.17 -12.66 -17.10
CA VAL A 64 -14.45 -11.78 -16.17
C VAL A 64 -12.96 -12.12 -16.22
N ALA A 65 -12.14 -11.17 -16.66
CA ALA A 65 -10.69 -11.33 -16.63
C ALA A 65 -10.21 -11.46 -15.18
N GLU A 66 -9.45 -12.51 -14.90
CA GLU A 66 -8.86 -12.77 -13.59
C GLU A 66 -7.90 -11.63 -13.20
N ASN A 67 -8.09 -11.07 -12.00
CA ASN A 67 -7.12 -10.14 -11.42
C ASN A 67 -5.93 -10.94 -10.88
N LEU A 68 -4.75 -10.69 -11.43
CA LEU A 68 -3.52 -11.39 -11.02
C LEU A 68 -2.94 -10.89 -9.71
N VAL A 69 -3.37 -9.70 -9.26
CA VAL A 69 -2.99 -9.07 -7.99
C VAL A 69 -3.88 -9.63 -6.87
N LYS A 70 -3.26 -10.00 -5.75
CA LYS A 70 -3.95 -10.31 -4.49
C LYS A 70 -4.12 -9.03 -3.69
N ASN A 71 -5.25 -8.91 -2.98
CA ASN A 71 -5.52 -7.78 -2.08
C ASN A 71 -5.29 -6.42 -2.74
N GLY A 72 -5.72 -6.26 -3.99
CA GLY A 72 -5.47 -5.03 -4.75
C GLY A 72 -6.32 -3.86 -4.29
N ASP A 73 -7.42 -4.15 -3.60
CA ASP A 73 -8.34 -3.24 -2.93
C ASP A 73 -7.98 -3.01 -1.45
N PHE A 74 -6.93 -3.65 -0.95
CA PHE A 74 -6.40 -3.46 0.41
C PHE A 74 -7.40 -3.70 1.56
N GLU A 75 -8.53 -4.36 1.32
CA GLU A 75 -9.57 -4.58 2.33
C GLU A 75 -9.14 -5.54 3.44
N GLU A 76 -8.11 -6.35 3.19
CA GLU A 76 -7.43 -7.14 4.23
C GLU A 76 -6.11 -6.47 4.63
N GLY A 77 -5.90 -6.25 5.92
CA GLY A 77 -4.72 -5.57 6.44
C GLY A 77 -4.69 -5.55 7.96
N PRO A 78 -3.78 -4.79 8.58
CA PRO A 78 -3.60 -4.78 10.02
C PRO A 78 -4.87 -4.33 10.75
N TYR A 79 -4.96 -4.72 12.03
CA TYR A 79 -6.05 -4.27 12.88
C TYR A 79 -5.89 -2.77 13.18
N ILE A 80 -6.95 -2.00 12.95
CA ILE A 80 -7.03 -0.60 13.35
C ILE A 80 -7.78 -0.56 14.68
N ILE A 81 -7.10 -0.11 15.73
CA ILE A 81 -7.67 -0.04 17.08
C ILE A 81 -8.79 1.01 17.08
N PRO A 82 -10.00 0.67 17.55
CA PRO A 82 -11.12 1.62 17.61
C PRO A 82 -10.75 2.91 18.36
N GLY A 83 -11.13 4.06 17.82
CA GLY A 83 -10.84 5.38 18.40
C GLY A 83 -9.49 5.98 17.99
N THR A 84 -8.62 5.22 17.33
CA THR A 84 -7.40 5.75 16.70
C THR A 84 -7.73 6.42 15.37
N ARG A 85 -7.14 7.59 15.09
CA ARG A 85 -7.46 8.43 13.91
C ARG A 85 -6.27 8.67 12.98
N TRP A 86 -5.16 7.98 13.21
CA TRP A 86 -3.88 8.20 12.53
C TRP A 86 -3.50 7.05 11.58
N GLY A 87 -4.37 6.05 11.42
CA GLY A 87 -4.09 4.84 10.63
C GLY A 87 -3.04 3.95 11.30
N VAL A 88 -2.51 2.99 10.54
CA VAL A 88 -1.51 2.04 11.03
C VAL A 88 -0.28 2.08 10.13
N LEU A 89 0.87 2.37 10.72
CA LEU A 89 2.15 2.35 10.04
C LEU A 89 2.61 0.90 9.86
N ILE A 90 3.01 0.59 8.63
CA ILE A 90 3.60 -0.70 8.27
C ILE A 90 5.07 -0.44 7.93
N PRO A 91 6.00 -0.84 8.81
CA PRO A 91 7.43 -0.70 8.58
C PRO A 91 7.95 -1.50 7.38
N SER A 92 9.20 -1.23 7.02
CA SER A 92 9.92 -1.96 5.99
C SER A 92 10.13 -3.44 6.35
N MET A 93 9.97 -4.31 5.35
CA MET A 93 10.33 -5.72 5.41
C MET A 93 11.82 -5.98 5.20
N VAL A 94 12.66 -4.95 5.10
CA VAL A 94 14.13 -5.14 5.18
C VAL A 94 14.52 -5.76 6.53
N VAL A 95 13.65 -5.67 7.54
CA VAL A 95 13.86 -6.19 8.90
C VAL A 95 13.06 -7.47 9.18
N ASP A 96 11.91 -7.67 8.52
CA ASP A 96 10.96 -8.76 8.79
C ASP A 96 10.47 -9.41 7.48
N GLU A 97 10.39 -10.74 7.44
CA GLU A 97 9.99 -11.49 6.25
C GLU A 97 8.49 -11.39 5.92
N HIS A 98 7.64 -10.98 6.87
CA HIS A 98 6.19 -10.97 6.71
C HIS A 98 5.61 -9.55 6.72
N SER A 99 4.76 -9.25 5.74
CA SER A 99 4.00 -8.01 5.71
C SER A 99 2.65 -8.15 6.42
N PRO A 100 2.26 -7.20 7.27
CA PRO A 100 0.87 -7.09 7.74
C PRO A 100 -0.10 -6.61 6.64
N LEU A 101 0.38 -6.36 5.41
CA LEU A 101 -0.44 -6.12 4.22
C LEU A 101 -0.42 -7.37 3.33
N PRO A 102 -1.38 -8.30 3.47
CA PRO A 102 -1.28 -9.61 2.83
C PRO A 102 -1.15 -9.53 1.31
N GLY A 103 -0.15 -10.23 0.77
CA GLY A 103 0.15 -10.25 -0.66
C GLY A 103 1.03 -9.09 -1.14
N TRP A 104 1.33 -8.12 -0.29
CA TRP A 104 2.18 -6.97 -0.60
C TRP A 104 3.43 -6.97 0.27
N MET A 105 4.47 -6.31 -0.23
CA MET A 105 5.76 -6.16 0.42
C MET A 105 6.01 -4.67 0.60
N VAL A 106 6.45 -4.25 1.78
CA VAL A 106 6.93 -2.88 2.03
C VAL A 106 8.44 -2.91 1.96
N GLU A 107 9.03 -2.40 0.88
CA GLU A 107 10.44 -2.70 0.57
C GLU A 107 11.41 -1.54 0.78
N SER A 108 10.90 -0.34 1.02
CA SER A 108 11.74 0.83 1.22
C SER A 108 11.95 1.14 2.70
N LEU A 109 12.92 2.01 3.01
CA LEU A 109 13.38 2.28 4.39
C LEU A 109 12.34 2.91 5.32
N LYS A 110 11.29 3.52 4.77
CA LYS A 110 10.24 4.20 5.53
C LYS A 110 8.93 3.44 5.44
N ALA A 111 8.10 3.61 6.47
CA ALA A 111 6.80 2.99 6.54
C ALA A 111 5.85 3.48 5.43
N VAL A 112 4.85 2.66 5.15
CA VAL A 112 3.60 3.07 4.49
C VAL A 112 2.50 3.16 5.55
N LYS A 113 1.41 3.86 5.27
CA LYS A 113 0.27 3.92 6.20
C LYS A 113 -0.93 3.18 5.61
N TYR A 114 -1.45 2.24 6.37
CA TYR A 114 -2.74 1.64 6.14
C TYR A 114 -3.83 2.51 6.75
N ILE A 115 -4.79 2.94 5.92
CA ILE A 115 -5.83 3.91 6.30
C ILE A 115 -7.23 3.34 6.14
N ASP A 116 -8.20 4.05 6.70
CA ASP A 116 -9.59 3.67 6.66
C ASP A 116 -10.56 4.80 6.35
N SER A 117 -11.73 4.41 5.83
CA SER A 117 -12.78 5.35 5.43
C SER A 117 -13.48 6.07 6.58
N ASP A 118 -13.34 5.59 7.82
CA ASP A 118 -13.98 6.24 8.97
C ASP A 118 -13.21 7.51 9.38
N HIS A 119 -11.91 7.58 9.03
CA HIS A 119 -11.03 8.69 9.38
C HIS A 119 -10.36 9.39 8.20
N PHE A 120 -10.30 8.75 7.03
CA PHE A 120 -9.59 9.24 5.84
C PHE A 120 -10.45 9.13 4.58
N ALA A 121 -10.10 9.90 3.56
CA ALA A 121 -10.60 9.66 2.22
C ALA A 121 -9.94 8.41 1.63
N VAL A 122 -10.78 7.46 1.20
CA VAL A 122 -10.37 6.20 0.58
C VAL A 122 -10.98 6.14 -0.83
N PRO A 123 -10.19 5.86 -1.89
CA PRO A 123 -10.71 5.84 -3.26
C PRO A 123 -11.87 4.85 -3.47
N ARG A 124 -11.81 3.65 -2.88
CA ARG A 124 -12.82 2.62 -3.00
C ARG A 124 -12.88 1.75 -1.74
N GLY A 125 -14.07 1.28 -1.38
CA GLY A 125 -14.21 0.37 -0.25
C GLY A 125 -14.00 1.09 1.09
N ARG A 126 -13.31 0.44 2.02
CA ARG A 126 -13.06 0.92 3.38
C ARG A 126 -11.58 1.12 3.70
N ARG A 127 -10.67 0.62 2.87
CA ARG A 127 -9.23 0.58 3.18
C ARG A 127 -8.40 1.01 1.99
N ALA A 128 -7.24 1.61 2.26
CA ALA A 128 -6.25 1.94 1.25
C ALA A 128 -4.86 2.08 1.87
N VAL A 129 -3.86 2.36 1.02
CA VAL A 129 -2.47 2.59 1.44
C VAL A 129 -2.01 3.99 1.04
N GLU A 130 -1.49 4.76 2.00
CA GLU A 130 -0.82 6.05 1.78
C GLU A 130 0.71 5.85 1.75
N LEU A 131 1.37 6.42 0.73
CA LEU A 131 2.82 6.37 0.53
C LEU A 131 3.48 7.62 1.12
N LEU A 132 4.08 7.50 2.30
CA LEU A 132 4.41 8.66 3.15
C LEU A 132 5.70 9.42 2.81
N ALA A 133 6.70 8.74 2.24
CA ALA A 133 8.09 9.20 2.31
C ALA A 133 8.80 9.18 0.95
N GLY A 134 8.14 9.74 -0.08
CA GLY A 134 8.72 9.76 -1.43
C GLY A 134 9.23 8.39 -1.88
N ARG A 135 10.45 8.38 -2.43
CA ARG A 135 11.09 7.16 -2.96
C ARG A 135 11.54 6.18 -1.87
N GLU A 136 11.50 6.58 -0.60
CA GLU A 136 11.81 5.72 0.54
C GLU A 136 10.56 5.03 1.12
N SER A 137 9.40 5.16 0.48
CA SER A 137 8.18 4.40 0.81
C SER A 137 7.67 3.72 -0.47
N ALA A 138 7.73 2.39 -0.49
CA ALA A 138 7.30 1.60 -1.65
C ALA A 138 6.58 0.32 -1.24
N ILE A 139 5.51 0.01 -1.97
CA ILE A 139 4.85 -1.30 -1.90
C ILE A 139 5.05 -2.08 -3.19
N ALA A 140 5.10 -3.41 -3.07
CA ALA A 140 5.27 -4.25 -4.23
C ALA A 140 4.61 -5.63 -4.10
N GLN A 141 4.32 -6.24 -5.24
CA GLN A 141 3.84 -7.61 -5.34
C GLN A 141 4.44 -8.31 -6.56
N VAL A 142 4.83 -9.58 -6.39
CA VAL A 142 5.26 -10.44 -7.50
C VAL A 142 4.08 -11.28 -7.96
N ILE A 143 3.56 -10.96 -9.15
CA ILE A 143 2.45 -11.69 -9.78
C ILE A 143 2.96 -12.74 -10.77
N ARG A 144 2.12 -13.75 -11.04
CA ARG A 144 2.44 -14.79 -12.04
C ARG A 144 1.86 -14.38 -13.38
N THR A 145 2.69 -14.40 -14.41
CA THR A 145 2.37 -13.94 -15.78
C THR A 145 2.88 -14.97 -16.79
N VAL A 146 2.54 -14.78 -18.07
CA VAL A 146 3.01 -15.63 -19.17
C VAL A 146 3.94 -14.80 -20.06
N PRO A 147 5.20 -15.23 -20.30
CA PRO A 147 6.13 -14.52 -21.17
C PRO A 147 5.52 -14.21 -22.54
N GLY A 148 5.72 -12.99 -23.03
CA GLY A 148 5.22 -12.52 -24.33
C GLY A 148 3.73 -12.15 -24.35
N ARG A 149 2.96 -12.40 -23.28
CA ARG A 149 1.53 -12.02 -23.20
C ARG A 149 1.36 -10.56 -22.77
N GLN A 150 0.32 -9.92 -23.30
CA GLN A 150 -0.03 -8.53 -22.96
C GLN A 150 -0.96 -8.49 -21.75
N TYR A 151 -0.71 -7.51 -20.89
CA TYR A 151 -1.44 -7.22 -19.67
C TYR A 151 -1.67 -5.71 -19.54
N ALA A 152 -2.62 -5.34 -18.69
CA ALA A 152 -2.82 -3.97 -18.25
C ALA A 152 -2.83 -3.95 -16.72
N LEU A 153 -1.92 -3.18 -16.13
CA LEU A 153 -1.98 -2.76 -14.74
C LEU A 153 -2.90 -1.55 -14.63
N SER A 154 -3.84 -1.55 -13.71
CA SER A 154 -4.70 -0.41 -13.40
C SER A 154 -4.76 -0.19 -11.90
N PHE A 155 -4.93 1.06 -11.48
CA PHE A 155 -4.95 1.46 -10.07
C PHE A 155 -5.58 2.85 -9.94
N THR A 156 -5.98 3.22 -8.74
CA THR A 156 -6.47 4.57 -8.41
C THR A 156 -5.47 5.31 -7.53
N VAL A 157 -5.34 6.62 -7.76
CA VAL A 157 -4.52 7.54 -6.97
C VAL A 157 -5.41 8.64 -6.40
N GLY A 158 -5.21 8.99 -5.14
CA GLY A 158 -5.91 10.10 -4.47
C GLY A 158 -5.10 10.70 -3.33
N ASP A 159 -5.77 11.44 -2.46
CA ASP A 159 -5.25 11.97 -1.20
C ASP A 159 -6.14 11.54 -0.03
N ALA A 160 -5.56 11.47 1.17
CA ALA A 160 -6.22 10.88 2.34
C ALA A 160 -7.14 11.85 3.11
N SER A 161 -7.37 13.08 2.64
CA SER A 161 -8.08 14.12 3.42
C SER A 161 -7.43 14.44 4.78
N ASN A 162 -6.10 14.44 4.82
CA ASN A 162 -5.30 14.61 6.04
C ASN A 162 -4.40 15.86 6.02
N GLY A 163 -4.73 16.85 5.17
CA GLY A 163 -3.90 18.05 5.01
C GLY A 163 -2.65 17.84 4.15
N CYS A 164 -2.50 16.71 3.45
CA CYS A 164 -1.41 16.55 2.50
C CYS A 164 -1.67 17.35 1.21
N GLU A 165 -1.21 18.60 1.19
CA GLU A 165 -1.44 19.53 0.07
C GLU A 165 -0.27 19.55 -0.92
N GLY A 166 -0.59 19.80 -2.20
CA GLY A 166 0.38 19.97 -3.28
C GLY A 166 0.32 18.89 -4.35
N SER A 167 1.33 18.88 -5.22
CA SER A 167 1.41 17.95 -6.34
C SER A 167 1.95 16.59 -5.86
N LEU A 168 1.04 15.62 -5.73
CA LEU A 168 1.37 14.25 -5.36
C LEU A 168 1.58 13.43 -6.63
N VAL A 169 2.62 12.60 -6.67
CA VAL A 169 2.93 11.76 -7.84
C VAL A 169 3.21 10.34 -7.41
N VAL A 170 2.46 9.40 -7.98
CA VAL A 170 2.73 7.96 -7.89
C VAL A 170 3.53 7.52 -9.10
N GLU A 171 4.66 6.85 -8.88
CA GLU A 171 5.33 6.05 -9.92
C GLU A 171 4.92 4.60 -9.76
N ALA A 172 4.44 4.01 -10.85
CA ALA A 172 4.04 2.60 -10.91
C ALA A 172 4.90 1.86 -11.93
N TYR A 173 5.35 0.66 -11.57
CA TYR A 173 6.16 -0.21 -12.43
C TYR A 173 5.48 -1.56 -12.62
N ALA A 174 5.57 -2.11 -13.82
CA ALA A 174 5.19 -3.48 -14.14
C ALA A 174 6.29 -4.14 -14.97
N GLY A 175 7.21 -4.84 -14.28
CA GLY A 175 8.42 -5.37 -14.92
C GLY A 175 9.34 -4.24 -15.39
N ARG A 176 9.42 -4.02 -16.71
CA ARG A 176 10.26 -2.97 -17.32
C ARG A 176 9.49 -1.70 -17.69
N GLU A 177 8.17 -1.77 -17.70
CA GLU A 177 7.32 -0.63 -18.05
C GLU A 177 7.01 0.18 -16.80
N SER A 178 6.83 1.49 -16.98
CA SER A 178 6.46 2.39 -15.89
C SER A 178 5.53 3.51 -16.34
N THR A 179 4.84 4.11 -15.37
CA THR A 179 4.06 5.33 -15.55
C THR A 179 4.16 6.23 -14.33
N ARG A 180 3.94 7.53 -14.53
CA ARG A 180 3.86 8.54 -13.48
C ARG A 180 2.48 9.17 -13.49
N VAL A 181 1.82 9.18 -12.34
CA VAL A 181 0.44 9.65 -12.20
C VAL A 181 0.43 10.79 -11.20
N ALA A 182 0.31 12.00 -11.71
CA ALA A 182 0.10 13.19 -10.89
C ALA A 182 -1.35 13.31 -10.42
N HIS A 183 -1.50 13.72 -9.16
CA HIS A 183 -2.73 14.07 -8.45
C HIS A 183 -2.49 15.38 -7.70
N GLU A 184 -3.22 16.43 -8.06
CA GLU A 184 -3.15 17.72 -7.37
C GLU A 184 -4.06 17.67 -6.14
N SER A 185 -3.46 17.73 -4.96
CA SER A 185 -4.16 17.56 -3.69
C SER A 185 -4.41 18.90 -3.00
N ALA A 186 -5.67 19.11 -2.61
CA ALA A 186 -6.07 20.16 -1.67
C ALA A 186 -6.09 19.67 -0.21
N GLY A 187 -5.62 18.44 0.05
CA GLY A 187 -5.53 17.85 1.40
C GLY A 187 -6.88 17.55 2.06
N ARG A 188 -7.99 17.63 1.31
CA ARG A 188 -9.38 17.56 1.81
C ARG A 188 -10.13 16.33 1.32
N GLY A 189 -9.47 15.41 0.65
CA GLY A 189 -10.12 14.33 -0.09
C GLY A 189 -10.72 14.87 -1.38
N GLY A 190 -10.57 14.10 -2.45
CA GLY A 190 -11.01 14.50 -3.78
C GLY A 190 -11.33 13.31 -4.66
N ALA A 191 -11.75 13.60 -5.90
CA ALA A 191 -11.98 12.55 -6.88
C ALA A 191 -10.69 11.80 -7.17
N ALA A 192 -10.68 10.49 -6.88
CA ALA A 192 -9.54 9.65 -7.20
C ALA A 192 -9.37 9.52 -8.71
N LYS A 193 -8.11 9.49 -9.16
CA LYS A 193 -7.73 9.35 -10.56
C LYS A 193 -7.40 7.90 -10.89
N ARG A 194 -8.10 7.33 -11.87
CA ARG A 194 -7.75 6.01 -12.41
C ARG A 194 -6.59 6.12 -13.39
N ALA A 195 -5.61 5.24 -13.26
CA ALA A 195 -4.50 5.09 -14.20
C ALA A 195 -4.43 3.68 -14.77
N VAL A 196 -3.85 3.56 -15.96
CA VAL A 196 -3.62 2.28 -16.66
C VAL A 196 -2.23 2.28 -17.28
N LEU A 197 -1.47 1.22 -17.02
CA LEU A 197 -0.16 0.92 -17.60
C LEU A 197 -0.24 -0.41 -18.37
N PRO A 198 -0.30 -0.36 -19.71
CA PRO A 198 -0.12 -1.54 -20.55
C PRO A 198 1.30 -2.07 -20.43
N PHE A 199 1.47 -3.39 -20.37
CA PHE A 199 2.81 -4.00 -20.38
C PHE A 199 2.80 -5.39 -21.02
N ARG A 200 3.97 -5.81 -21.51
CA ARG A 200 4.21 -7.17 -22.00
C ARG A 200 5.09 -7.91 -21.00
N ALA A 201 4.63 -9.07 -20.52
CA ALA A 201 5.40 -9.83 -19.54
C ALA A 201 6.67 -10.41 -20.18
N ALA A 202 7.83 -10.12 -19.60
CA ALA A 202 9.12 -10.65 -20.07
C ALA A 202 9.44 -12.04 -19.51
N ALA A 203 8.83 -12.41 -18.38
CA ALA A 203 9.09 -13.65 -17.65
C ALA A 203 7.79 -14.21 -17.06
N ALA A 204 7.87 -15.42 -16.48
CA ALA A 204 6.73 -16.08 -15.81
C ALA A 204 6.29 -15.40 -14.50
N ARG A 205 7.11 -14.47 -14.01
CA ARG A 205 6.81 -13.63 -12.85
C ARG A 205 7.04 -12.18 -13.23
N THR A 206 6.10 -11.32 -12.88
CA THR A 206 6.22 -9.87 -13.08
C THR A 206 6.11 -9.21 -11.72
N ARG A 207 7.05 -8.32 -11.45
CA ARG A 207 7.06 -7.50 -10.25
C ARG A 207 6.29 -6.21 -10.52
N VAL A 208 5.32 -5.91 -9.68
CA VAL A 208 4.56 -4.65 -9.68
C VAL A 208 4.99 -3.85 -8.47
N VAL A 209 5.31 -2.57 -8.66
CA VAL A 209 5.84 -1.69 -7.60
C VAL A 209 5.14 -0.34 -7.69
N PHE A 210 4.87 0.26 -6.53
CA PHE A 210 4.39 1.62 -6.39
C PHE A 210 5.23 2.38 -5.37
N PHE A 211 5.59 3.62 -5.68
CA PHE A 211 6.21 4.55 -4.72
C PHE A 211 5.83 6.00 -5.04
N SER A 212 5.99 6.90 -4.07
CA SER A 212 5.79 8.32 -4.28
C SER A 212 7.05 8.95 -4.90
N SER A 213 6.91 9.84 -5.89
CA SER A 213 8.08 10.55 -6.43
C SER A 213 8.66 11.56 -5.44
N PHE A 214 7.79 12.19 -4.64
CA PHE A 214 8.13 13.36 -3.85
C PHE A 214 7.95 13.12 -2.36
N TYR A 215 8.79 13.81 -1.60
CA TYR A 215 8.59 13.99 -0.17
C TYR A 215 7.58 15.09 0.08
N SER A 216 6.55 14.76 0.84
CA SER A 216 5.51 15.70 1.24
C SER A 216 5.30 15.60 2.75
N THR A 217 4.96 16.75 3.33
CA THR A 217 4.55 16.87 4.73
C THR A 217 3.18 17.50 4.77
N ARG A 218 2.40 17.21 5.82
CA ARG A 218 1.09 17.81 5.99
C ARG A 218 1.19 19.32 6.14
N SER A 219 0.21 20.05 5.61
CA SER A 219 0.15 21.51 5.63
C SER A 219 -0.19 22.08 7.01
N ASP A 220 -0.82 21.29 7.87
CA ASP A 220 -1.30 21.73 9.18
C ASP A 220 -0.22 21.71 10.27
N ASP A 221 0.67 20.70 10.25
CA ASP A 221 1.79 20.58 11.18
C ASP A 221 3.18 20.74 10.55
N MET A 222 3.26 20.87 9.22
CA MET A 222 4.47 21.14 8.45
C MET A 222 5.62 20.14 8.67
N SER A 223 5.33 18.97 9.23
CA SER A 223 6.39 18.07 9.73
C SER A 223 6.05 16.59 9.60
N SER A 224 4.78 16.21 9.76
CA SER A 224 4.35 14.83 9.59
C SER A 224 4.38 14.44 8.13
N LEU A 225 5.08 13.34 7.82
CA LEU A 225 5.16 12.79 6.47
C LEU A 225 3.78 12.35 5.95
N CYS A 226 3.52 12.64 4.68
CA CYS A 226 2.28 12.28 3.98
C CYS A 226 2.53 12.04 2.49
N GLY A 227 1.54 11.53 1.77
CA GLY A 227 1.66 11.44 0.32
C GLY A 227 0.43 10.87 -0.37
N PRO A 228 0.57 10.38 -1.62
CA PRO A 228 -0.56 9.87 -2.38
C PRO A 228 -1.10 8.57 -1.78
N VAL A 229 -2.41 8.42 -1.89
CA VAL A 229 -3.16 7.20 -1.58
C VAL A 229 -3.27 6.34 -2.83
N ILE A 230 -3.01 5.04 -2.70
CA ILE A 230 -3.21 4.03 -3.75
C ILE A 230 -4.26 3.02 -3.32
N ASP A 231 -5.08 2.62 -4.29
CA ASP A 231 -6.15 1.65 -4.12
C ASP A 231 -6.56 1.01 -5.47
N ASP A 232 -7.45 0.02 -5.43
CA ASP A 232 -8.11 -0.66 -6.55
C ASP A 232 -7.13 -1.14 -7.64
N VAL A 233 -6.05 -1.77 -7.19
CA VAL A 233 -4.99 -2.30 -8.03
C VAL A 233 -5.43 -3.59 -8.70
N ALA A 234 -5.37 -3.62 -10.03
CA ALA A 234 -5.66 -4.81 -10.81
C ALA A 234 -4.69 -5.00 -11.96
N VAL A 235 -4.31 -6.26 -12.19
CA VAL A 235 -3.60 -6.67 -13.42
C VAL A 235 -4.42 -7.71 -14.14
N VAL A 236 -4.81 -7.40 -15.36
CA VAL A 236 -5.63 -8.29 -16.21
C VAL A 236 -4.94 -8.58 -17.53
N SER A 237 -5.15 -9.79 -18.06
CA SER A 237 -4.67 -10.11 -19.41
C SER A 237 -5.52 -9.42 -20.47
N VAL A 238 -4.84 -8.78 -21.42
CA VAL A 238 -5.50 -8.15 -22.57
C VAL A 238 -5.52 -9.15 -23.73
N ARG A 239 -6.70 -9.43 -24.27
CA ARG A 239 -6.82 -10.19 -25.53
C ARG A 239 -6.42 -9.28 -26.69
N ALA A 240 -5.54 -9.75 -27.57
CA ALA A 240 -5.29 -9.07 -28.83
C ALA A 240 -6.60 -8.99 -29.63
N ARG A 241 -6.99 -7.78 -30.06
CA ARG A 241 -8.06 -7.64 -31.06
C ARG A 241 -7.59 -8.38 -32.31
N ARG A 242 -8.36 -9.39 -32.77
CA ARG A 242 -8.18 -9.93 -34.12
C ARG A 242 -8.33 -8.76 -35.10
N PRO A 243 -7.38 -8.54 -36.04
CA PRO A 243 -7.60 -7.60 -37.12
C PRO A 243 -8.91 -7.99 -37.80
N GLY A 244 -9.87 -7.07 -37.84
CA GLY A 244 -11.13 -7.30 -38.52
C GLY A 244 -10.85 -7.71 -39.96
N ALA A 245 -11.39 -8.85 -40.38
CA ALA A 245 -11.38 -9.23 -41.78
C ALA A 245 -11.93 -8.05 -42.58
N LYS A 246 -11.11 -7.44 -43.44
CA LYS A 246 -11.58 -6.49 -44.43
C LYS A 246 -12.68 -7.21 -45.21
N ARG A 247 -13.92 -6.74 -45.09
CA ARG A 247 -14.97 -7.13 -46.03
C ARG A 247 -14.53 -6.54 -47.38
N GLY A 248 -14.12 -7.43 -48.29
CA GLY A 248 -13.96 -7.12 -49.70
C GLY A 248 -15.30 -6.93 -50.37
#